data_AF-A0A177PX99-F1
#
_entry.id   AF-A0A177PX99-F1
#
_cell.length_a   1.000
_cell.length_b   1.000
_cell.length_c   1.000
_cell.angle_alpha   90.00
_cell.angle_beta   90.00
_cell.angle_gamma   90.00
#
_symmetry.space_group_name_H-M   'P 1'
#
loop_
_entity.id
_entity.type
_entity.pdbx_description
1 polymer ?
#
loop_
_entity_poly.entity_id
_entity_poly.type
_entity_poly.pdbx_seq_one_letter_code
_entity_poly.pdbx_strand_id
1 'polypeptide(L)'
;MAKILVLAVAFMLMGTARCFGSDAEVSIPFLSSTPAVAPPASIASIGTPAAITLPEGDYASWFPLGGGADGRDPLNPTLWAPIHEFASAAGTASGWAEACKKMTAVAGPDRAAAPEPGALACSDDPSVGRVQKFALQLLATRAATALWMRGAPGHGSAGIQAHLGQLRLLCGIDVIAREGGVSGPYGSACSSVLGSAKLTEGGDALFAALGAAYATVAAEIARRDPTVDPEAGTFAADPASATATPTN
;
A
#
# COMPACT_ATOMS: atom_id res chain seq x y z
N MET A 1 -35.68 35.26 -16.39
CA MET A 1 -35.49 33.81 -16.17
C MET A 1 -34.37 33.18 -17.03
N ALA A 2 -33.87 33.82 -18.09
CA ALA A 2 -32.78 33.25 -18.92
C ALA A 2 -31.34 33.41 -18.35
N LYS A 3 -31.11 34.33 -17.40
CA LYS A 3 -29.76 34.60 -16.86
C LYS A 3 -29.28 33.63 -15.76
N ILE A 4 -30.20 32.95 -15.06
CA ILE A 4 -29.87 31.99 -14.00
C ILE A 4 -29.48 30.62 -14.58
N LEU A 5 -30.05 30.26 -15.75
CA LEU A 5 -29.74 29.01 -16.44
C LEU A 5 -28.31 29.00 -17.01
N VAL A 6 -27.80 30.14 -17.46
CA VAL A 6 -26.43 30.26 -18.00
C VAL A 6 -25.37 30.13 -16.90
N LEU A 7 -25.66 30.58 -15.68
CA LEU A 7 -24.75 30.46 -14.54
C LEU A 7 -24.66 29.02 -14.00
N ALA A 8 -25.76 28.26 -14.05
CA ALA A 8 -25.77 26.86 -13.65
C ALA A 8 -25.01 25.95 -14.64
N VAL A 9 -25.07 26.27 -15.94
CA VAL A 9 -24.30 25.54 -16.98
C VAL A 9 -22.82 25.88 -16.92
N ALA A 10 -22.44 27.12 -16.60
CA ALA A 10 -21.04 27.50 -16.39
C ALA A 10 -20.43 26.84 -15.15
N PHE A 11 -21.19 26.68 -14.05
CA PHE A 11 -20.71 25.98 -12.85
C PHE A 11 -20.58 24.46 -13.04
N MET A 12 -21.42 23.84 -13.89
CA MET A 12 -21.26 22.42 -14.25
C MET A 12 -20.06 22.17 -15.18
N LEU A 13 -19.61 23.16 -15.96
CA LEU A 13 -18.44 23.04 -16.84
C LEU A 13 -17.10 23.39 -16.17
N MET A 14 -17.10 24.03 -15.00
CA MET A 14 -15.90 24.30 -14.20
C MET A 14 -15.61 23.23 -13.12
N GLY A 15 -16.48 22.22 -12.97
CA GLY A 15 -16.34 21.15 -11.97
C GLY A 15 -15.47 19.95 -12.39
N THR A 16 -14.93 19.95 -13.62
CA THR A 16 -14.06 18.87 -14.13
C THR A 16 -12.66 19.37 -14.44
N ALA A 17 -12.06 20.14 -13.51
CA ALA A 17 -10.60 20.20 -13.38
C ALA A 17 -10.11 18.82 -12.91
N ARG A 18 -10.09 17.89 -13.87
CA ARG A 18 -9.38 16.64 -13.79
C ARG A 18 -7.92 16.98 -13.54
N CYS A 19 -7.41 16.64 -12.36
CA CYS A 19 -5.98 16.34 -12.19
C CYS A 19 -5.68 15.06 -12.98
N PHE A 20 -5.75 15.15 -14.30
CA PHE A 20 -5.09 14.26 -15.22
C PHE A 20 -3.96 15.10 -15.80
N GLY A 21 -2.73 14.81 -15.38
CA GLY A 21 -1.57 15.14 -16.19
C GLY A 21 -1.80 14.50 -17.56
N SER A 22 -1.86 15.35 -18.58
CA SER A 22 -2.06 14.96 -19.96
C SER A 22 -0.77 14.36 -20.50
N ASP A 23 -0.62 13.04 -20.40
CA ASP A 23 0.16 12.26 -21.38
C ASP A 23 -0.84 11.52 -22.26
N ALA A 24 -1.41 12.28 -23.20
CA ALA A 24 -1.97 11.71 -24.41
C ALA A 24 -0.96 11.97 -25.53
N GLU A 25 0.03 11.08 -25.66
CA GLU A 25 0.83 11.00 -26.87
C GLU A 25 -0.06 10.45 -28.00
N VAL A 26 -0.73 11.36 -28.69
CA VAL A 26 -1.01 11.20 -30.12
C VAL A 26 0.31 11.53 -30.82
N SER A 27 1.06 10.51 -31.23
CA SER A 27 2.30 10.67 -31.98
C SER A 27 2.04 11.46 -33.27
N ILE A 28 2.50 12.71 -33.32
CA ILE A 28 2.76 13.42 -34.58
C ILE A 28 4.28 13.51 -34.70
N PRO A 29 4.88 12.90 -35.74
CA PRO A 29 6.32 12.94 -35.93
C PRO A 29 6.73 14.36 -36.34
N PHE A 30 8.00 14.69 -36.12
CA PHE A 30 8.74 15.89 -36.56
C PHE A 30 9.01 16.97 -35.49
N LEU A 31 10.29 16.96 -35.06
CA LEU A 31 11.17 18.12 -34.84
C LEU A 31 11.48 18.58 -33.39
N SER A 32 12.66 18.11 -32.96
CA SER A 32 13.73 18.82 -32.23
C SER A 32 13.69 18.92 -30.70
N SER A 33 14.86 18.62 -30.13
CA SER A 33 15.26 18.72 -28.74
C SER A 33 15.21 20.16 -28.22
N THR A 34 14.23 20.45 -27.37
CA THR A 34 14.22 21.66 -26.54
C THR A 34 15.20 21.51 -25.36
N PRO A 35 15.91 22.57 -24.97
CA PRO A 35 16.80 22.54 -23.81
C PRO A 35 15.98 22.28 -22.54
N ALA A 36 16.54 21.50 -21.62
CA ALA A 36 15.92 21.19 -20.33
C ALA A 36 15.56 22.49 -19.59
N VAL A 37 14.27 22.80 -19.53
CA VAL A 37 13.74 23.92 -18.76
C VAL A 37 13.94 23.54 -17.29
N ALA A 38 14.73 24.33 -16.57
CA ALA A 38 14.88 24.18 -15.13
C ALA A 38 13.49 24.22 -14.46
N PRO A 39 13.22 23.35 -13.46
CA PRO A 39 11.92 23.29 -12.83
C PRO A 39 11.53 24.68 -12.31
N PRO A 40 10.26 25.10 -12.46
CA PRO A 40 9.82 26.41 -12.00
C PRO A 40 10.09 26.56 -10.50
N ALA A 41 10.48 27.78 -10.08
CA ALA A 41 10.88 28.09 -8.70
C ALA A 41 9.81 27.72 -7.64
N SER A 42 8.56 27.52 -8.05
CA SER A 42 7.46 27.02 -7.22
C SER A 42 7.62 25.55 -6.75
N ILE A 43 8.49 24.75 -7.38
CA ILE A 43 8.83 23.39 -6.89
C ILE A 43 9.93 23.46 -5.82
N ALA A 44 10.85 24.42 -5.91
CA ALA A 44 11.90 24.61 -4.91
C ALA A 44 11.38 25.12 -3.55
N SER A 45 10.15 25.67 -3.50
CA SER A 45 9.49 26.09 -2.27
C SER A 45 8.75 24.97 -1.53
N ILE A 46 8.59 23.80 -2.17
CA ILE A 46 8.24 22.58 -1.44
C ILE A 46 9.56 22.14 -0.81
N GLY A 47 9.86 22.66 0.38
CA GLY A 47 11.07 22.29 1.12
C GLY A 47 11.23 20.77 1.14
N THR A 48 12.48 20.29 1.25
CA THR A 48 12.77 18.86 1.33
C THR A 48 11.75 18.20 2.26
N PRO A 49 10.93 17.24 1.77
CA PRO A 49 9.93 16.62 2.61
C PRO A 49 10.63 16.07 3.85
N ALA A 50 10.09 16.40 5.02
CA ALA A 50 10.67 15.99 6.28
C ALA A 50 10.92 14.48 6.27
N ALA A 51 12.03 14.05 6.89
CA ALA A 51 12.30 12.63 7.06
C ALA A 51 11.07 11.97 7.69
N ILE A 52 10.51 10.98 6.99
CA ILE A 52 9.36 10.23 7.50
C ILE A 52 9.89 9.43 8.68
N THR A 53 9.53 9.86 9.89
CA THR A 53 9.88 9.14 11.11
C THR A 53 8.79 8.13 11.37
N LEU A 54 9.14 6.84 11.38
CA LEU A 54 8.19 5.80 11.75
C LEU A 54 7.74 5.96 13.22
N PRO A 55 6.46 5.74 13.53
CA PRO A 55 5.97 5.81 14.90
C PRO A 55 6.73 4.82 15.77
N GLU A 56 7.23 5.24 16.93
CA GLU A 56 7.83 4.34 17.91
C GLU A 56 6.75 3.43 18.51
N GLY A 57 7.06 2.15 18.68
CA GLY A 57 6.10 1.19 19.23
C GLY A 57 6.68 -0.21 19.39
N ASP A 58 5.96 -1.02 20.15
CA ASP A 58 6.21 -2.46 20.25
C ASP A 58 5.60 -3.17 19.04
N TYR A 59 6.37 -3.26 17.96
CA TYR A 59 5.96 -3.91 16.72
C TYR A 59 5.67 -5.41 16.88
N ALA A 60 6.27 -6.07 17.88
CA ALA A 60 5.99 -7.48 18.15
C ALA A 60 4.56 -7.67 18.66
N SER A 61 4.03 -6.69 19.40
CA SER A 61 2.65 -6.72 19.91
C SER A 61 1.56 -6.63 18.84
N TRP A 62 1.91 -6.23 17.61
CA TRP A 62 0.96 -6.08 16.49
C TRP A 62 0.53 -7.42 15.91
N PHE A 63 1.36 -8.44 16.07
CA PHE A 63 1.19 -9.77 15.48
C PHE A 63 1.02 -10.78 16.62
N PRO A 64 -0.21 -11.01 17.10
CA PRO A 64 -0.43 -12.05 18.08
C PRO A 64 -0.14 -13.42 17.44
N LEU A 65 0.88 -14.11 17.95
CA LEU A 65 1.13 -15.54 17.70
C LEU A 65 -0.05 -16.35 18.27
N GLY A 66 -1.15 -16.43 17.54
CA GLY A 66 -2.34 -17.18 17.94
C GLY A 66 -3.57 -16.31 18.12
N GLY A 67 -4.63 -16.65 17.40
CA GLY A 67 -5.88 -15.89 17.35
C GLY A 67 -6.52 -15.69 18.72
N GLY A 68 -6.80 -14.43 19.06
CA GLY A 68 -7.85 -14.00 19.99
C GLY A 68 -7.78 -14.50 21.45
N ALA A 69 -6.77 -15.29 21.84
CA ALA A 69 -6.75 -16.00 23.11
C ALA A 69 -6.50 -15.09 24.33
N ASP A 70 -6.03 -13.87 24.10
CA ASP A 70 -5.56 -12.98 25.17
C ASP A 70 -6.68 -12.09 25.75
N GLY A 71 -7.92 -12.21 25.26
CA GLY A 71 -9.06 -11.40 25.70
C GLY A 71 -8.96 -9.91 25.36
N ARG A 72 -7.97 -9.50 24.55
CA ARG A 72 -7.80 -8.12 24.07
C ARG A 72 -8.85 -7.80 23.01
N ASP A 73 -9.45 -6.60 23.07
CA ASP A 73 -10.35 -6.11 22.02
C ASP A 73 -9.60 -6.07 20.68
N PRO A 74 -9.97 -6.93 19.71
CA PRO A 74 -9.25 -7.06 18.45
C PRO A 74 -9.41 -5.81 17.56
N LEU A 75 -10.32 -4.90 17.90
CA LEU A 75 -10.57 -3.64 17.19
C LEU A 75 -10.07 -2.42 17.96
N ASN A 76 -9.29 -2.58 19.05
CA ASN A 76 -8.83 -1.47 19.88
C ASN A 76 -8.10 -0.37 19.06
N PRO A 77 -8.59 0.87 19.03
CA PRO A 77 -7.95 1.96 18.27
C PRO A 77 -6.51 2.25 18.67
N THR A 78 -6.14 2.03 19.94
CA THR A 78 -4.75 2.22 20.43
C THR A 78 -3.78 1.22 19.79
N LEU A 79 -4.26 0.05 19.36
CA LEU A 79 -3.46 -0.90 18.60
C LEU A 79 -3.38 -0.50 17.11
N TRP A 80 -4.52 -0.14 16.51
CA TRP A 80 -4.60 0.00 15.05
C TRP A 80 -4.16 1.37 14.52
N ALA A 81 -4.23 2.44 15.30
CA ALA A 81 -3.78 3.76 14.86
C ALA A 81 -2.27 3.79 14.54
N PRO A 82 -1.36 3.29 15.42
CA PRO A 82 0.06 3.20 15.10
C PRO A 82 0.37 2.30 13.89
N ILE A 83 -0.37 1.20 13.73
CA ILE A 83 -0.22 0.28 12.58
C ILE A 83 -0.59 1.01 11.27
N HIS A 84 -1.67 1.79 11.28
CA HIS A 84 -2.09 2.57 10.12
C HIS A 84 -1.07 3.66 9.75
N GLU A 85 -0.54 4.38 10.74
CA GLU A 85 0.50 5.39 10.55
C GLU A 85 1.79 4.78 10.00
N PHE A 86 2.23 3.66 10.59
CA PHE A 86 3.37 2.90 10.09
C PHE A 86 3.18 2.48 8.64
N ALA A 87 2.02 1.93 8.29
CA ALA A 87 1.78 1.47 6.93
C ALA A 87 1.75 2.63 5.92
N SER A 88 1.24 3.79 6.32
CA SER A 88 1.27 4.99 5.49
C SER A 88 2.70 5.51 5.27
N ALA A 89 3.52 5.53 6.32
CA ALA A 89 4.91 5.95 6.26
C ALA A 89 5.75 4.98 5.39
N ALA A 90 5.58 3.68 5.64
CA ALA A 90 6.25 2.60 4.93
C ALA A 90 5.90 2.55 3.45
N GLY A 91 4.79 3.16 2.99
CA GLY A 91 4.42 3.22 1.58
C GLY A 91 5.35 4.03 0.67
N THR A 92 6.36 4.71 1.24
CA THR A 92 7.39 5.47 0.51
C THR A 92 8.71 4.70 0.47
N ALA A 93 9.60 5.01 -0.48
CA ALA A 93 10.89 4.33 -0.58
C ALA A 93 11.76 4.52 0.68
N SER A 94 11.82 5.74 1.22
CA SER A 94 12.56 6.04 2.46
C SER A 94 11.90 5.41 3.69
N GLY A 95 10.58 5.52 3.81
CA GLY A 95 9.86 4.91 4.92
C GLY A 95 9.92 3.38 4.91
N TRP A 96 9.94 2.76 3.73
CA TRP A 96 10.11 1.32 3.59
C TRP A 96 11.47 0.83 4.11
N ALA A 97 12.54 1.55 3.77
CA ALA A 97 13.90 1.18 4.22
C ALA A 97 14.02 1.20 5.75
N GLU A 98 13.33 2.10 6.43
CA GLU A 98 13.24 2.08 7.89
C GLU A 98 12.30 0.98 8.40
N ALA A 99 11.14 0.81 7.74
CA ALA A 99 10.10 -0.11 8.18
C ALA A 99 10.60 -1.54 8.15
N CYS A 100 11.25 -1.94 7.06
CA CYS A 100 11.75 -3.29 6.94
C CYS A 100 12.82 -3.59 7.98
N LYS A 101 13.69 -2.64 8.33
CA LYS A 101 14.71 -2.82 9.38
C LYS A 101 14.08 -3.05 10.75
N LYS A 102 13.06 -2.26 11.07
CA LYS A 102 12.31 -2.43 12.32
C LYS A 102 11.62 -3.80 12.36
N MET A 103 11.06 -4.25 11.25
CA MET A 103 10.40 -5.55 11.13
C MET A 103 11.38 -6.72 11.11
N THR A 104 12.59 -6.56 10.56
CA THR A 104 13.71 -7.51 10.64
C THR A 104 14.09 -7.78 12.10
N ALA A 105 14.15 -6.73 12.94
CA ALA A 105 14.46 -6.89 14.36
C ALA A 105 13.38 -7.69 15.12
N VAL A 106 12.13 -7.63 14.68
CA VAL A 106 10.99 -8.34 15.28
C VAL A 106 10.90 -9.78 14.77
N ALA A 107 11.10 -9.99 13.47
CA ALA A 107 11.01 -11.29 12.84
C ALA A 107 12.19 -12.20 13.23
N GLY A 108 13.37 -11.62 13.47
CA GLY A 108 14.61 -12.38 13.60
C GLY A 108 15.14 -12.86 12.24
N PRO A 109 16.18 -13.69 12.23
CA PRO A 109 16.85 -14.10 10.98
C PRO A 109 16.03 -15.10 10.14
N ASP A 110 15.06 -15.79 10.75
CA ASP A 110 14.23 -16.82 10.11
C ASP A 110 12.80 -16.32 9.99
N ARG A 111 12.36 -16.01 8.75
CA ARG A 111 10.99 -15.58 8.49
C ARG A 111 9.97 -16.67 8.79
N ALA A 112 10.31 -17.95 8.66
CA ALA A 112 9.36 -19.02 8.91
C ALA A 112 9.03 -19.15 10.42
N ALA A 113 9.95 -18.73 11.30
CA ALA A 113 9.70 -18.67 12.74
C ALA A 113 8.73 -17.54 13.14
N ALA A 114 8.69 -16.45 12.37
CA ALA A 114 7.82 -15.30 12.61
C ALA A 114 7.29 -14.73 11.27
N PRO A 115 6.39 -15.44 10.57
CA PRO A 115 6.04 -15.12 9.19
C PRO A 115 5.33 -13.78 9.05
N GLU A 116 4.45 -13.42 9.98
CA GLU A 116 3.71 -12.16 9.93
C GLU A 116 4.61 -10.92 10.00
N PRO A 117 5.53 -10.78 11.00
CA PRO A 117 6.50 -9.71 10.95
C PRO A 117 7.52 -9.90 9.83
N GLY A 118 7.89 -11.14 9.50
CA GLY A 118 8.79 -11.47 8.39
C GLY A 118 8.29 -11.00 7.02
N ALA A 119 6.97 -10.97 6.81
CA ALA A 119 6.35 -10.46 5.59
C ALA A 119 6.69 -8.99 5.29
N LEU A 120 7.12 -8.25 6.31
CA LEU A 120 7.53 -6.85 6.20
C LEU A 120 9.02 -6.65 6.49
N ALA A 121 9.77 -7.70 6.83
CA ALA A 121 11.21 -7.64 7.07
C ALA A 121 11.98 -7.43 5.76
N CYS A 122 13.22 -6.97 5.84
CA CYS A 122 13.99 -6.69 4.63
C CYS A 122 14.27 -7.96 3.81
N SER A 123 14.18 -7.83 2.49
CA SER A 123 14.47 -8.84 1.47
C SER A 123 15.30 -8.18 0.37
N ASP A 124 16.35 -8.82 -0.11
CA ASP A 124 17.07 -8.39 -1.31
C ASP A 124 16.46 -8.96 -2.62
N ASP A 125 15.51 -9.89 -2.52
CA ASP A 125 14.84 -10.52 -3.66
C ASP A 125 13.79 -9.56 -4.26
N PRO A 126 13.98 -9.07 -5.49
CA PRO A 126 13.05 -8.15 -6.14
C PRO A 126 11.68 -8.79 -6.45
N SER A 127 11.58 -10.12 -6.47
CA SER A 127 10.30 -10.83 -6.57
C SER A 127 9.50 -10.78 -5.27
N VAL A 128 10.18 -10.75 -4.13
CA VAL A 128 9.59 -10.63 -2.80
C VAL A 128 9.15 -9.20 -2.51
N GLY A 129 9.95 -8.19 -2.88
CA GLY A 129 9.60 -6.78 -2.67
C GLY A 129 8.21 -6.39 -3.19
N ARG A 130 7.77 -6.97 -4.32
CA ARG A 130 6.42 -6.72 -4.86
C ARG A 130 5.30 -7.30 -3.99
N VAL A 131 5.47 -8.52 -3.47
CA VAL A 131 4.48 -9.15 -2.59
C VAL A 131 4.51 -8.56 -1.18
N GLN A 132 5.63 -7.99 -0.75
CA GLN A 132 5.72 -7.21 0.50
C GLN A 132 4.89 -5.92 0.43
N LYS A 133 4.85 -5.25 -0.73
CA LYS A 133 3.94 -4.11 -0.96
C LYS A 133 2.46 -4.53 -0.81
N PHE A 134 2.12 -5.73 -1.29
CA PHE A 134 0.79 -6.29 -1.10
C PHE A 134 0.48 -6.60 0.37
N ALA A 135 1.42 -7.23 1.09
CA ALA A 135 1.31 -7.46 2.53
C ALA A 135 1.10 -6.14 3.30
N LEU A 136 1.89 -5.11 3.00
CA LEU A 136 1.75 -3.78 3.60
C LEU A 136 0.37 -3.18 3.35
N GLN A 137 -0.14 -3.28 2.11
CA GLN A 137 -1.46 -2.75 1.77
C GLN A 137 -2.59 -3.52 2.47
N LEU A 138 -2.48 -4.85 2.62
CA LEU A 138 -3.43 -5.65 3.39
C LEU A 138 -3.47 -5.20 4.85
N LEU A 139 -2.30 -4.99 5.46
CA LEU A 139 -2.18 -4.51 6.84
C LEU A 139 -2.78 -3.10 7.01
N ALA A 140 -2.46 -2.18 6.09
CA ALA A 140 -3.01 -0.82 6.08
C ALA A 140 -4.54 -0.83 6.00
N THR A 141 -5.09 -1.64 5.10
CA THR A 141 -6.54 -1.77 4.90
C THR A 141 -7.22 -2.37 6.13
N ARG A 142 -6.58 -3.36 6.77
CA ARG A 142 -7.08 -3.97 8.01
C ARG A 142 -7.14 -2.96 9.14
N ALA A 143 -6.09 -2.16 9.31
CA ALA A 143 -6.02 -1.10 10.31
C ALA A 143 -7.10 -0.02 10.06
N ALA A 144 -7.25 0.44 8.82
CA ALA A 144 -8.30 1.39 8.44
C ALA A 144 -9.71 0.84 8.71
N THR A 145 -9.93 -0.45 8.48
CA THR A 145 -11.22 -1.11 8.74
C THR A 145 -11.53 -1.15 10.23
N ALA A 146 -10.57 -1.54 11.08
CA ALA A 146 -10.76 -1.55 12.53
C ALA A 146 -11.07 -0.15 13.08
N LEU A 147 -10.31 0.86 12.64
CA LEU A 147 -10.49 2.24 13.08
C LEU A 147 -11.86 2.80 12.66
N TRP A 148 -12.31 2.51 11.45
CA TRP A 148 -13.64 2.88 10.98
C TRP A 148 -14.76 2.20 11.79
N MET A 149 -14.64 0.90 12.05
CA MET A 149 -15.63 0.15 12.85
C MET A 149 -15.78 0.69 14.27
N ARG A 150 -14.72 1.28 14.82
CA ARG A 150 -14.74 1.96 16.12
C ARG A 150 -15.07 3.45 16.06
N GLY A 151 -15.33 4.01 14.88
CA GLY A 151 -15.63 5.42 14.70
C GLY A 151 -14.48 6.35 15.07
N ALA A 152 -13.23 5.91 14.85
CA ALA A 152 -12.06 6.73 15.14
C ALA A 152 -12.04 8.00 14.26
N PRO A 153 -11.63 9.17 14.80
CA PRO A 153 -11.58 10.41 14.03
C PRO A 153 -10.72 10.29 12.77
N GLY A 154 -11.23 10.78 11.63
CA GLY A 154 -10.52 10.73 10.35
C GLY A 154 -10.65 9.39 9.59
N HIS A 155 -11.26 8.36 10.17
CA HIS A 155 -11.40 7.04 9.54
C HIS A 155 -12.84 6.79 9.08
N GLY A 156 -13.10 7.12 7.82
CA GLY A 156 -14.40 6.91 7.17
C GLY A 156 -14.40 5.81 6.11
N SER A 157 -15.59 5.43 5.65
CA SER A 157 -15.78 4.44 4.58
C SER A 157 -15.09 4.81 3.27
N ALA A 158 -14.95 6.12 2.97
CA ALA A 158 -14.22 6.61 1.81
C ALA A 158 -12.71 6.22 1.86
N GLY A 159 -12.09 6.29 3.04
CA GLY A 159 -10.69 5.88 3.23
C GLY A 159 -10.52 4.39 2.99
N ILE A 160 -11.44 3.56 3.53
CA ILE A 160 -11.43 2.12 3.27
C ILE A 160 -11.60 1.83 1.78
N GLN A 161 -12.50 2.53 1.08
CA GLN A 161 -12.68 2.35 -0.36
C GLN A 161 -11.42 2.69 -1.17
N ALA A 162 -10.66 3.70 -0.76
CA ALA A 162 -9.37 4.01 -1.39
C ALA A 162 -8.37 2.85 -1.20
N HIS A 163 -8.26 2.33 0.02
CA HIS A 163 -7.41 1.17 0.31
C HIS A 163 -7.84 -0.09 -0.46
N LEU A 164 -9.14 -0.36 -0.54
CA LEU A 164 -9.70 -1.46 -1.34
C LEU A 164 -9.47 -1.25 -2.84
N GLY A 165 -9.53 -0.01 -3.32
CA GLY A 165 -9.15 0.35 -4.69
C GLY A 165 -7.70 -0.02 -5.00
N GLN A 166 -6.79 0.31 -4.09
CA GLN A 166 -5.37 -0.06 -4.23
C GLN A 166 -5.16 -1.58 -4.20
N LEU A 167 -5.88 -2.32 -3.33
CA LEU A 167 -5.83 -3.78 -3.33
C LEU A 167 -6.35 -4.38 -4.63
N ARG A 168 -7.42 -3.82 -5.24
CA ARG A 168 -7.91 -4.25 -6.55
C ARG A 168 -6.85 -4.09 -7.64
N LEU A 169 -6.10 -2.99 -7.62
CA LEU A 169 -5.01 -2.76 -8.56
C LEU A 169 -3.88 -3.80 -8.37
N LEU A 170 -3.41 -4.00 -7.14
CA LEU A 170 -2.37 -4.98 -6.83
C LEU A 170 -2.78 -6.41 -7.19
N CYS A 171 -4.04 -6.78 -6.91
CA CYS A 171 -4.59 -8.08 -7.27
C CYS A 171 -4.79 -8.26 -8.78
N GLY A 172 -5.18 -7.22 -9.51
CA GLY A 172 -5.48 -7.30 -10.94
C GLY A 172 -4.26 -7.20 -11.85
N ILE A 173 -3.22 -6.46 -11.45
CA ILE A 173 -2.10 -6.08 -12.32
C ILE A 173 -0.79 -6.78 -11.93
N ASP A 174 -0.54 -6.95 -10.63
CA ASP A 174 0.78 -7.38 -10.13
C ASP A 174 0.80 -8.83 -9.65
N VAL A 175 0.01 -9.15 -8.62
CA VAL A 175 0.26 -10.36 -7.82
C VAL A 175 -0.35 -11.60 -8.47
N ILE A 176 -1.62 -11.57 -8.89
CA ILE A 176 -2.28 -12.77 -9.45
C ILE A 176 -1.75 -13.12 -10.85
N ALA A 177 -1.50 -12.11 -11.67
CA ALA A 177 -1.10 -12.29 -13.07
C ALA A 177 0.30 -12.92 -13.22
N ARG A 178 1.17 -12.77 -12.20
CA ARG A 178 2.60 -13.14 -12.30
C ARG A 178 3.02 -14.27 -11.34
N GLU A 179 2.26 -14.53 -10.27
CA GLU A 179 2.72 -15.38 -9.16
C GLU A 179 2.05 -16.77 -9.06
N GLY A 180 1.42 -17.25 -10.14
CA GLY A 180 0.85 -18.61 -10.22
C GLY A 180 -0.63 -18.69 -10.59
N GLY A 181 -1.25 -17.57 -10.95
CA GLY A 181 -2.65 -17.52 -11.38
C GLY A 181 -3.66 -17.58 -10.24
N VAL A 182 -4.94 -17.55 -10.60
CA VAL A 182 -6.08 -17.42 -9.66
C VAL A 182 -6.19 -18.54 -8.62
N SER A 183 -5.56 -19.69 -8.85
CA SER A 183 -5.57 -20.85 -7.94
C SER A 183 -4.42 -20.87 -6.92
N GLY A 184 -3.46 -19.93 -7.01
CA GLY A 184 -2.36 -19.83 -6.06
C GLY A 184 -2.74 -19.14 -4.73
N PRO A 185 -1.84 -19.14 -3.73
CA PRO A 185 -2.09 -18.52 -2.41
C PRO A 185 -2.45 -17.04 -2.51
N TYR A 186 -1.83 -16.30 -3.42
CA TYR A 186 -2.17 -14.91 -3.69
C TYR A 186 -3.52 -14.73 -4.38
N GLY A 187 -3.89 -15.63 -5.30
CA GLY A 187 -5.21 -15.65 -5.92
C GLY A 187 -6.31 -15.89 -4.89
N SER A 188 -6.07 -16.78 -3.93
CA SER A 188 -6.97 -17.02 -2.79
C SER A 188 -7.09 -15.79 -1.88
N ALA A 189 -5.97 -15.18 -1.48
CA ALA A 189 -5.95 -13.97 -0.66
C ALA A 189 -6.72 -12.81 -1.33
N CYS A 190 -6.48 -12.58 -2.62
CA CYS A 190 -7.20 -11.57 -3.39
C CYS A 190 -8.69 -11.87 -3.53
N SER A 191 -9.06 -13.12 -3.82
CA SER A 191 -10.47 -13.52 -3.94
C SER A 191 -11.22 -13.37 -2.62
N SER A 192 -10.58 -13.72 -1.50
CA SER A 192 -11.15 -13.57 -0.16
C SER A 192 -11.41 -12.09 0.16
N VAL A 193 -10.41 -11.22 0.02
CA VAL A 193 -10.57 -9.81 0.37
C VAL A 193 -11.52 -9.10 -0.58
N LEU A 194 -11.40 -9.31 -1.90
CA LEU A 194 -12.25 -8.63 -2.89
C LEU A 194 -13.68 -9.18 -2.91
N GLY A 195 -13.86 -10.45 -2.58
CA GLY A 195 -15.18 -11.07 -2.38
C GLY A 195 -15.91 -10.47 -1.17
N SER A 196 -15.18 -10.23 -0.08
CA SER A 196 -15.70 -9.60 1.16
C SER A 196 -15.66 -8.07 1.16
N ALA A 197 -15.11 -7.44 0.12
CA ALA A 197 -14.91 -5.99 0.03
C ALA A 197 -16.20 -5.18 -0.14
N LYS A 198 -17.36 -5.84 -0.17
CA LYS A 198 -18.63 -5.13 -0.16
C LYS A 198 -18.84 -4.57 1.25
N LEU A 199 -18.62 -3.27 1.42
CA LEU A 199 -18.88 -2.58 2.70
C LEU A 199 -20.31 -2.76 3.21
N THR A 200 -21.25 -3.13 2.34
CA THR A 200 -22.63 -3.49 2.69
C THR A 200 -22.77 -4.85 3.38
N GLU A 201 -21.79 -5.76 3.23
CA GLU A 201 -21.77 -7.10 3.83
C GLU A 201 -21.21 -7.11 5.27
N GLY A 202 -20.67 -5.97 5.74
CA GLY A 202 -20.26 -5.75 7.15
C GLY A 202 -18.75 -5.64 7.36
N GLY A 203 -18.33 -4.77 8.28
CA GLY A 203 -16.92 -4.50 8.58
C GLY A 203 -16.18 -5.69 9.21
N ASP A 204 -16.87 -6.50 10.02
CA ASP A 204 -16.28 -7.67 10.69
C ASP A 204 -15.75 -8.71 9.69
N ALA A 205 -16.56 -9.02 8.67
CA ALA A 205 -16.19 -9.97 7.63
C ALA A 205 -14.97 -9.50 6.83
N LEU A 206 -14.96 -8.21 6.47
CA LEU A 206 -13.82 -7.61 5.78
C LEU A 206 -12.55 -7.62 6.65
N PHE A 207 -12.65 -7.24 7.92
CA PHE A 207 -11.53 -7.24 8.85
C PHE A 207 -10.92 -8.65 9.03
N ALA A 208 -11.77 -9.67 9.16
CA ALA A 208 -11.34 -11.06 9.26
C ALA A 208 -10.68 -11.55 7.96
N ALA A 209 -11.28 -11.25 6.80
CA ALA A 209 -10.74 -11.62 5.49
C ALA A 209 -9.36 -10.99 5.24
N LEU A 210 -9.17 -9.72 5.61
CA LEU A 210 -7.88 -9.03 5.51
C LEU A 210 -6.81 -9.67 6.39
N GLY A 211 -7.16 -10.08 7.61
CA GLY A 211 -6.25 -10.82 8.50
C GLY A 211 -5.83 -12.17 7.93
N ALA A 212 -6.78 -12.97 7.44
CA ALA A 212 -6.49 -14.27 6.83
C ALA A 212 -5.65 -14.14 5.55
N ALA A 213 -5.95 -13.13 4.72
CA ALA A 213 -5.18 -12.84 3.52
C ALA A 213 -3.74 -12.42 3.86
N TYR A 214 -3.54 -11.56 4.87
CA TYR A 214 -2.20 -11.18 5.33
C TYR A 214 -1.40 -12.40 5.79
N ALA A 215 -1.98 -13.26 6.65
CA ALA A 215 -1.32 -14.46 7.14
C ALA A 215 -0.95 -15.43 5.99
N THR A 216 -1.82 -15.57 4.99
CA THR A 216 -1.55 -16.39 3.80
C THR A 216 -0.38 -15.84 2.99
N VAL A 217 -0.35 -14.52 2.76
CA VAL A 217 0.73 -13.83 2.07
C VAL A 217 2.05 -13.95 2.84
N ALA A 218 2.01 -13.77 4.15
CA ALA A 218 3.15 -13.87 5.03
C ALA A 218 3.80 -15.27 5.00
N ALA A 219 2.99 -16.32 5.07
CA ALA A 219 3.46 -17.70 4.96
C ALA A 219 4.11 -17.98 3.59
N GLU A 220 3.52 -17.46 2.51
CA GLU A 220 4.07 -17.65 1.16
C GLU A 220 5.37 -16.86 0.94
N ILE A 221 5.50 -15.66 1.52
CA ILE A 221 6.76 -14.90 1.53
C ILE A 221 7.84 -15.69 2.28
N ALA A 222 7.55 -16.15 3.50
CA ALA A 222 8.49 -16.94 4.29
C ALA A 222 8.90 -18.26 3.61
N ARG A 223 8.00 -18.87 2.82
CA ARG A 223 8.31 -20.07 2.03
C ARG A 223 9.28 -19.79 0.88
N ARG A 224 9.17 -18.62 0.25
CA ARG A 224 9.98 -18.23 -0.92
C ARG A 224 11.33 -17.65 -0.53
N ASP A 225 11.32 -16.83 0.50
CA ASP A 225 12.49 -16.16 1.04
C ASP A 225 12.49 -16.35 2.56
N PRO A 226 13.03 -17.51 3.02
CA PRO A 226 12.98 -17.91 4.42
C PRO A 226 13.95 -17.13 5.31
N THR A 227 14.96 -16.48 4.72
CA THR A 227 15.98 -15.74 5.48
C THR A 227 15.67 -14.25 5.41
N VAL A 228 15.87 -13.53 6.51
CA VAL A 228 15.78 -12.08 6.49
C VAL A 228 17.13 -11.48 6.09
N ASP A 229 17.11 -10.57 5.11
CA ASP A 229 18.30 -9.87 4.68
C ASP A 229 18.64 -8.67 5.58
N PRO A 230 19.92 -8.28 5.66
CA PRO A 230 20.35 -7.12 6.42
C PRO A 230 19.99 -5.80 5.72
N GLU A 231 19.77 -5.81 4.40
CA GLU A 231 19.51 -4.63 3.58
C GLU A 231 18.10 -4.63 2.97
N ALA A 232 17.53 -3.45 2.85
CA ALA A 232 16.22 -3.25 2.25
C ALA A 232 16.30 -3.40 0.73
N GLY A 233 15.58 -4.36 0.16
CA GLY A 233 15.15 -4.28 -1.22
C GLY A 233 14.24 -3.06 -1.40
N THR A 234 14.30 -2.42 -2.56
CA THR A 234 13.31 -1.41 -2.91
C THR A 234 11.99 -2.11 -3.22
N PHE A 235 10.85 -1.51 -2.86
CA PHE A 235 9.62 -1.83 -3.60
C PHE A 235 9.96 -1.55 -5.05
N ALA A 236 10.05 -2.58 -5.89
CA ALA A 236 10.43 -2.42 -7.28
C ALA A 236 9.61 -1.25 -7.83
N ALA A 237 10.30 -0.17 -8.22
CA ALA A 237 9.65 0.86 -8.99
C ALA A 237 9.08 0.14 -10.21
N ASP A 238 7.84 0.47 -10.60
CA ASP A 238 7.32 0.01 -11.88
C ASP A 238 8.44 0.15 -12.94
N PRO A 239 8.63 -0.83 -13.83
CA PRO A 239 9.68 -0.75 -14.85
C PRO A 239 9.53 0.48 -15.78
N ALA A 240 8.46 1.28 -15.62
CA ALA A 240 8.31 2.60 -16.22
C ALA A 240 9.21 3.70 -15.61
N SER A 241 9.86 3.46 -14.46
CA SER A 241 10.70 4.47 -13.78
C SER A 241 12.19 4.13 -13.75
N ALA A 242 12.61 3.00 -14.32
CA ALA A 242 14.02 2.69 -14.53
C ALA A 242 14.48 3.39 -15.82
N THR A 243 15.03 4.60 -15.65
CA THR A 243 15.70 5.43 -16.65
C THR A 243 16.46 4.60 -17.70
N ALA A 244 16.08 4.81 -18.97
CA ALA A 244 16.98 4.59 -20.09
C ALA A 244 18.28 5.38 -19.81
N THR A 245 19.35 4.64 -19.53
CA THR A 245 20.70 5.20 -19.49
C THR A 245 21.14 5.38 -20.94
N PRO A 246 21.39 6.59 -21.44
CA PRO A 246 22.01 6.73 -22.75
C PRO A 246 23.47 6.31 -22.62
N THR A 247 23.82 5.18 -23.22
CA THR A 247 25.21 4.84 -23.54
C THR A 247 25.75 5.84 -24.55
N ASN A 248 26.91 6.43 -24.25
CA ASN A 248 27.71 7.29 -25.12
C ASN A 248 27.96 6.68 -26.51
#